data_AF-A0AAU9WNV2-F1
#
_entry.id   AF-A0AAU9WNV2-F1
#
_cell.length_a   1.000
_cell.length_b   1.000
_cell.length_c   1.000
_cell.angle_alpha   90.00
_cell.angle_beta   90.00
_cell.angle_gamma   90.00
#
_symmetry.space_group_name_H-M   'P 1'
#
loop_
_entity.id
_entity.type
_entity.pdbx_description
1 polymer ?
#
loop_
_entity_poly.entity_id
_entity_poly.type
_entity_poly.pdbx_seq_one_letter_code
_entity_poly.pdbx_strand_id
1 'polypeptide(L)'
;VFSCSFFQFVNAVEEMEKSILVPQSLHDMALSKSGGNPVPSGNGIALEKSLYEAFNALKNVKNVVLTGHSLDDKSDGHPISSELQSLTNSLEVMTDLANNLTAEYKKNFNLLF
;
A
#
# COMPACT_ATOMS: atom_id res chain seq x y z
N VAL A 1 1.39 -12.11 -11.16
CA VAL A 1 2.52 -11.21 -11.51
C VAL A 1 2.44 -10.00 -10.60
N PHE A 2 2.89 -10.11 -9.35
CA PHE A 2 3.13 -8.91 -8.55
C PHE A 2 4.41 -8.27 -9.09
N SER A 3 4.34 -7.00 -9.50
CA SER A 3 5.45 -6.32 -10.16
C SER A 3 6.64 -6.19 -9.20
N CYS A 4 7.86 -6.27 -9.75
CA CYS A 4 9.13 -6.12 -9.01
C CYS A 4 9.12 -4.90 -8.07
N SER A 5 8.45 -3.83 -8.49
CA SER A 5 8.30 -2.57 -7.74
C SER A 5 7.54 -2.71 -6.42
N PHE A 6 6.50 -3.54 -6.33
CA PHE A 6 5.79 -3.76 -5.06
C PHE A 6 6.69 -4.47 -4.04
N PHE A 7 7.41 -5.49 -4.48
CA PHE A 7 8.33 -6.22 -3.61
C PHE A 7 9.50 -5.34 -3.15
N GLN A 8 10.05 -4.52 -4.06
CA GLN A 8 11.07 -3.53 -3.71
C GLN A 8 10.57 -2.51 -2.69
N PHE A 9 9.35 -2.01 -2.85
CA PHE A 9 8.73 -1.09 -1.89
C PHE A 9 8.56 -1.75 -0.51
N VAL A 10 7.98 -2.95 -0.45
CA VAL A 10 7.77 -3.68 0.82
C VAL A 10 9.11 -3.89 1.53
N ASN A 11 10.15 -4.35 0.82
CA ASN A 11 11.46 -4.57 1.41
C ASN A 11 12.09 -3.28 1.95
N ALA A 12 11.99 -2.18 1.21
CA ALA A 12 12.53 -0.89 1.65
C ALA A 12 11.82 -0.37 2.92
N VAL A 13 10.50 -0.52 3.00
CA VAL A 13 9.73 -0.14 4.20
C VAL A 13 10.01 -1.09 5.37
N GLU A 14 10.24 -2.38 5.14
CA GLU A 14 10.68 -3.30 6.19
C GLU A 14 12.09 -2.98 6.73
N GLU A 15 13.05 -2.65 5.85
CA GLU A 15 14.37 -2.20 6.30
C GLU A 15 14.28 -0.90 7.10
N MET A 16 13.43 0.03 6.66
CA MET A 16 13.13 1.27 7.40
C MET A 16 12.60 0.98 8.81
N GLU A 17 11.60 0.10 8.94
CA GLU A 17 11.05 -0.29 10.25
C GLU A 17 12.09 -0.96 11.15
N LYS A 18 12.95 -1.82 10.59
CA LYS A 18 14.04 -2.48 11.35
C LYS A 18 15.12 -1.49 11.80
N SER A 19 15.34 -0.43 11.04
CA SER A 19 16.36 0.59 11.33
C SER A 19 15.88 1.64 12.33
N ILE A 20 14.60 2.01 12.27
CA ILE A 20 14.00 3.05 13.10
C ILE A 20 13.33 2.42 14.32
N LEU A 21 14.15 2.05 15.30
CA LEU A 21 13.70 1.38 16.53
C LEU A 21 12.88 2.30 17.46
N VAL A 22 13.07 3.61 17.35
CA VAL A 22 12.35 4.62 18.15
C VAL A 22 11.73 5.65 17.20
N PRO A 23 10.54 5.35 16.61
CA PRO A 23 9.89 6.25 15.64
C PRO A 23 9.64 7.66 16.17
N GLN A 24 9.39 7.81 17.47
CA GLN A 24 9.16 9.11 18.11
C GLN A 24 10.35 10.08 17.94
N SER A 25 11.57 9.57 17.75
CA SER A 25 12.74 10.41 17.47
C SER A 25 12.66 11.18 16.15
N LEU A 26 11.77 10.77 15.23
CA LEU A 26 11.56 11.42 13.94
C LEU A 26 10.71 12.69 14.04
N HIS A 27 10.00 12.93 15.14
CA HIS A 27 9.19 14.14 15.32
C HIS A 27 10.04 15.41 15.33
N ASP A 28 11.23 15.33 15.93
CA ASP A 28 12.17 16.44 16.05
C ASP A 28 13.07 16.59 14.81
N MET A 29 13.03 15.61 13.90
CA MET A 29 13.82 15.64 12.67
C MET A 29 13.00 16.28 11.54
N ALA A 30 13.35 17.52 11.18
CA ALA A 30 12.80 18.14 10.00
C ALA A 30 13.21 17.35 8.75
N LEU A 31 12.29 17.19 7.79
CA LEU A 31 12.61 16.84 6.41
C LEU A 31 13.53 17.93 5.87
N SER A 32 14.84 17.82 6.08
CA SER A 32 15.78 18.64 5.34
C SER A 32 15.48 18.37 3.89
N LYS A 33 15.14 19.41 3.12
CA LYS A 33 15.09 19.36 1.65
C LYS A 33 16.48 18.97 1.17
N SER A 34 16.81 17.68 1.25
CA SER A 34 18.09 17.14 0.82
C SER A 34 18.15 17.41 -0.67
N GLY A 35 19.23 18.07 -1.07
CA GLY A 35 19.38 18.67 -2.38
C GLY A 35 19.14 17.69 -3.51
N GLY A 36 18.54 18.21 -4.58
CA GLY A 36 18.72 17.67 -5.93
C GLY A 36 17.92 16.42 -6.26
N ASN A 37 16.61 16.43 -6.03
CA ASN A 37 15.63 16.07 -7.05
C ASN A 37 14.23 16.34 -6.49
N PRO A 38 13.42 17.23 -7.10
CA PRO A 38 12.01 17.29 -6.73
C PRO A 38 11.42 15.91 -7.01
N VAL A 39 10.88 15.27 -5.97
CA VAL A 39 9.96 14.15 -6.15
C VAL A 39 8.94 14.65 -7.19
N PRO A 40 8.79 13.98 -8.34
CA PRO A 40 7.95 14.52 -9.40
C PRO A 40 6.53 14.65 -8.83
N SER A 41 6.06 15.89 -8.72
CA SER A 41 4.64 16.23 -8.51
C SER A 41 3.84 15.82 -9.75
N GLY A 42 3.87 14.54 -10.12
CA GLY A 42 2.98 13.96 -11.10
C GLY A 42 1.64 13.60 -10.48
N ASN A 43 1.65 13.13 -9.22
CA ASN A 43 0.46 12.59 -8.56
C ASN A 43 0.36 13.08 -7.10
N GLY A 44 0.20 14.39 -6.86
CA GLY A 44 -0.46 14.93 -5.65
C GLY A 44 -0.06 14.45 -4.24
N ILE A 45 1.09 13.80 -4.03
CA ILE A 45 1.55 13.42 -2.68
C ILE A 45 2.12 14.68 -2.04
N ALA A 46 1.30 15.38 -1.25
CA ALA A 46 1.79 16.39 -0.34
C ALA A 46 2.68 15.68 0.70
N LEU A 47 3.98 15.63 0.44
CA LEU A 47 4.95 15.06 1.37
C LEU A 47 4.81 15.76 2.72
N GLU A 48 4.62 14.94 3.73
CA GLU A 48 4.14 15.29 5.05
C GLU A 48 5.07 16.25 5.82
N LYS A 49 4.55 16.89 6.87
CA LYS A 49 5.21 18.01 7.56
C LYS A 49 6.38 17.57 8.43
N SER A 50 6.50 16.27 8.75
CA SER A 50 7.59 15.68 9.53
C SER A 50 8.01 14.30 9.02
N LEU A 51 9.23 13.87 9.37
CA LEU A 51 9.70 12.52 9.06
C LEU A 51 8.88 11.44 9.79
N TYR A 52 8.28 11.77 10.92
CA TYR A 52 7.40 10.86 11.65
C TYR A 52 6.11 10.56 10.91
N GLU A 53 5.48 11.60 10.34
CA GLU A 53 4.30 11.42 9.48
C GLU A 53 4.68 10.53 8.28
N ALA A 54 5.79 10.84 7.60
CA ALA A 54 6.29 10.06 6.44
C ALA A 54 6.50 8.58 6.78
N PHE A 55 7.04 8.31 7.96
CA PHE A 55 7.21 6.96 8.46
C PHE A 55 5.87 6.23 8.61
N ASN A 56 4.86 6.86 9.22
CA ASN A 56 3.56 6.22 9.40
C ASN A 56 2.82 6.02 8.07
N ALA A 57 2.84 7.01 7.17
CA ALA A 57 2.21 6.88 5.86
C ALA A 57 2.79 5.72 5.06
N LEU A 58 4.12 5.59 5.01
CA LEU A 58 4.79 4.49 4.30
C LEU A 58 4.46 3.12 4.90
N LYS A 59 4.40 3.02 6.23
CA LYS A 59 3.99 1.79 6.91
C LYS A 59 2.55 1.42 6.59
N ASN A 60 1.66 2.41 6.60
CA ASN A 60 0.26 2.18 6.31
C ASN A 60 0.07 1.71 4.86
N VAL A 61 0.75 2.35 3.89
CA VAL A 61 0.73 1.91 2.49
C VAL A 61 1.27 0.49 2.34
N LYS A 62 2.37 0.12 3.03
CA LYS A 62 2.84 -1.28 3.05
C LYS A 62 1.76 -2.24 3.54
N ASN A 63 1.07 -1.89 4.62
CA ASN A 63 0.01 -2.74 5.15
C ASN A 63 -1.16 -2.92 4.17
N VAL A 64 -1.60 -1.83 3.52
CA VAL A 64 -2.63 -1.88 2.48
C VAL A 64 -2.18 -2.75 1.31
N VAL A 65 -0.93 -2.63 0.87
CA VAL A 65 -0.37 -3.47 -0.20
C VAL A 65 -0.37 -4.96 0.17
N LEU A 66 -0.01 -5.30 1.41
CA LEU A 66 0.11 -6.70 1.83
C LEU A 66 -1.22 -7.34 2.22
N THR A 67 -2.12 -6.57 2.83
CA THR A 67 -3.33 -7.11 3.47
C THR A 67 -4.62 -6.63 2.83
N GLY A 68 -4.57 -5.57 2.01
CA GLY A 68 -5.76 -4.91 1.51
C GLY A 68 -6.46 -4.02 2.55
N HIS A 69 -5.86 -3.79 3.73
CA HIS A 69 -6.43 -3.00 4.82
C HIS A 69 -5.47 -1.93 5.34
N SER A 70 -6.01 -0.80 5.78
CA SER A 70 -5.26 0.27 6.48
C SER A 70 -5.01 -0.13 7.94
N LEU A 71 -3.86 0.27 8.51
CA LEU A 71 -3.57 0.14 9.94
C LEU A 71 -4.30 1.21 10.77
N ASP A 72 -4.49 2.39 10.18
CA ASP A 72 -5.16 3.52 10.83
C ASP A 72 -6.54 3.75 10.19
N ASP A 73 -7.58 3.84 11.04
CA ASP A 73 -8.94 4.25 10.64
C ASP A 73 -8.98 5.71 10.14
N LYS A 74 -7.99 6.50 10.59
CA LYS A 74 -7.70 7.80 10.02
C LYS A 74 -6.83 7.55 8.81
N SER A 75 -7.47 7.30 7.67
CA SER A 75 -6.79 7.45 6.38
C SER A 75 -6.16 8.83 6.40
N ASP A 76 -4.83 8.91 6.43
CA ASP A 76 -4.06 10.16 6.47
C ASP A 76 -4.21 10.97 5.16
N GLY A 77 -5.28 10.73 4.38
CA GLY A 77 -5.60 11.43 3.16
C GLY A 77 -4.65 11.12 2.00
N HIS A 78 -3.73 10.15 2.16
CA HIS A 78 -2.77 9.86 1.12
C HIS A 78 -3.48 9.23 -0.09
N PRO A 79 -3.43 9.85 -1.30
CA PRO A 79 -4.22 9.40 -2.46
C PRO A 79 -4.02 7.93 -2.80
N ILE A 80 -2.78 7.45 -2.67
CA ILE A 80 -2.42 6.06 -2.99
C ILE A 80 -3.12 5.02 -2.10
N SER A 81 -3.43 5.31 -0.84
CA SER A 81 -4.08 4.32 0.04
C SER A 81 -5.53 4.08 -0.40
N SER A 82 -6.23 5.15 -0.78
CA SER A 82 -7.58 5.08 -1.35
C SER A 82 -7.60 4.34 -2.69
N GLU A 83 -6.64 4.63 -3.57
CA GLU A 83 -6.49 3.95 -4.87
C GLU A 83 -6.22 2.45 -4.68
N LEU A 84 -5.32 2.08 -3.77
CA LEU A 84 -5.01 0.69 -3.45
C LEU A 84 -6.19 -0.04 -2.82
N GLN A 85 -6.94 0.62 -1.93
CA GLN A 85 -8.16 0.05 -1.36
C GLN A 85 -9.22 -0.21 -2.43
N SER A 86 -9.43 0.76 -3.34
CA SER A 86 -10.35 0.63 -4.46
C SER A 86 -9.96 -0.52 -5.39
N LEU A 87 -8.66 -0.66 -5.67
CA LEU A 87 -8.13 -1.77 -6.45
C LEU A 87 -8.36 -3.12 -5.75
N THR A 88 -8.13 -3.18 -4.44
CA THR A 88 -8.35 -4.39 -3.62
C THR A 88 -9.81 -4.83 -3.68
N ASN A 89 -10.74 -3.92 -3.43
CA ASN A 89 -12.17 -4.22 -3.49
C ASN A 89 -12.60 -4.68 -4.91
N SER A 90 -12.02 -4.07 -5.95
CA SER A 90 -12.28 -4.48 -7.34
C SER A 90 -11.78 -5.88 -7.65
N LEU A 91 -10.61 -6.25 -7.12
CA LEU A 91 -10.04 -7.60 -7.27
C LEU A 91 -10.85 -8.65 -6.52
N GLU A 92 -11.42 -8.32 -5.36
CA GLU A 92 -12.31 -9.19 -4.61
C GLU A 92 -13.56 -9.53 -5.41
N VAL A 93 -14.26 -8.52 -5.94
CA VAL A 93 -15.45 -8.71 -6.80
C VAL A 93 -15.12 -9.55 -8.04
N MET A 94 -13.98 -9.31 -8.68
CA MET A 94 -13.56 -10.10 -9.84
C MET A 94 -13.21 -11.55 -9.47
N THR A 95 -12.65 -11.78 -8.29
CA THR A 95 -12.35 -13.12 -7.77
C THR A 95 -13.64 -13.90 -7.54
N ASP A 96 -14.64 -13.28 -6.92
CA ASP A 96 -15.96 -13.88 -6.75
C ASP A 96 -16.63 -14.20 -8.08
N LEU A 97 -16.54 -13.30 -9.05
CA LEU A 97 -17.07 -13.54 -10.39
C LEU A 97 -16.38 -14.73 -11.06
N ALA A 98 -15.05 -14.83 -10.96
CA ALA A 98 -14.29 -15.95 -11.52
C ALA A 98 -14.65 -17.28 -10.84
N ASN A 99 -14.81 -17.28 -9.52
CA ASN A 99 -15.23 -18.44 -8.74
C ASN A 99 -16.65 -18.89 -9.14
N ASN A 100 -17.59 -17.95 -9.25
CA ASN A 100 -18.97 -18.22 -9.66
C ASN A 100 -19.04 -18.78 -11.08
N LEU A 101 -18.31 -18.17 -12.04
CA LEU A 101 -18.24 -18.66 -13.40
C LEU A 101 -17.67 -20.09 -13.45
N THR A 102 -16.63 -20.35 -12.66
CA THR A 102 -16.04 -21.69 -12.53
C THR A 102 -17.03 -22.70 -11.95
N ALA A 103 -17.74 -22.33 -10.88
CA ALA A 103 -18.72 -23.20 -10.23
C ALA A 103 -19.90 -23.53 -11.16
N GLU A 104 -20.44 -22.53 -11.85
CA GLU A 104 -21.52 -22.71 -12.84
C GLU A 104 -21.08 -23.60 -14.00
N TYR A 105 -19.86 -23.41 -14.51
CA TYR A 105 -19.32 -24.28 -15.55
C TYR A 105 -19.16 -25.73 -15.06
N LYS A 106 -18.55 -25.94 -13.89
CA LYS A 106 -18.41 -27.29 -13.30
C LYS A 106 -19.76 -27.98 -13.11
N LYS A 107 -20.77 -27.24 -12.63
CA LYS A 107 -22.14 -27.74 -12.44
C LYS A 107 -22.80 -28.15 -13.76
N ASN A 108 -22.70 -27.32 -14.79
CA ASN A 108 -23.33 -27.58 -16.09
C ASN A 108 -22.69 -28.74 -16.86
N PHE A 109 -21.39 -28.99 -16.64
CA PHE A 109 -20.65 -30.06 -17.32
C PHE A 109 -20.30 -31.26 -16.41
N ASN A 110 -20.82 -31.29 -15.19
CA ASN A 110 -20.64 -32.36 -14.20
C ASN A 110 -19.15 -32.70 -13.93
N LEU A 111 -18.29 -31.68 -13.88
CA LEU A 111 -16.84 -31.83 -13.72
C LEU A 111 -16.49 -31.99 -12.23
N LEU A 112 -15.92 -33.14 -11.85
CA LEU A 112 -15.59 -33.55 -10.47
C LEU A 112 -14.11 -33.32 -10.12
N PHE A 113 -13.54 -32.17 -10.49
CA PHE A 113 -12.15 -31.82 -10.15
C PHE A 113 -12.08 -30.46 -9.45
#